data_AF-A0AA39JHL5-F1
#
_entry.id   AF-A0AA39JHL5-F1
#
_cell.length_a   1.000
_cell.length_b   1.000
_cell.length_c   1.000
_cell.angle_alpha   90.00
_cell.angle_beta   90.00
_cell.angle_gamma   90.00
#
_symmetry.space_group_name_H-M   'P 1'
#
loop_
_entity.id
_entity.type
_entity.pdbx_description
1 polymer ?
#
loop_
_entity_poly.entity_id
_entity_poly.type
_entity_poly.pdbx_seq_one_letter_code
_entity_poly.pdbx_strand_id
1 'polypeptide(L)'
;MEQVAQIKGREINDILVPTLNAFVPILESKRASIEQTTRETHQYDPTDRHMLDVYYPPTPRPDTPILIFSYGGGFYIGARMLPAPASIIYHNLGSFFASRGFLTVVPDYRLVDSGVKFPGAAQDVGDAIQWVVDNLPFPDSDIYVLGHSAGAMNMFTILNLPELYSPTLNPRIKGAVLLSGPLYYGKDDKAKERVPLALLESASAIPTPRLLLGIGERDIPCLHPAMEKFGEALRVSYDEFVAKGHNHLSLVFALGTGQGEEWAEDVVKWIHACSMHMHKNNPKKPNYHLLMGVEPSASRVTSTRLEVILYRRIHPCPEPRKDAREESNWAGLLAAKTIISSLDLGVEHSASRVTNKRQVN
;
A
#
# COMPACT_ATOMS: atom_id res chain seq x y z
N MET A 1 -8.61 -16.64 12.11
CA MET A 1 -7.17 -16.96 12.24
C MET A 1 -6.88 -18.46 12.24
N GLU A 2 -7.74 -19.32 12.79
CA GLU A 2 -7.51 -20.78 12.79
C GLU A 2 -7.28 -21.38 11.40
N GLN A 3 -8.11 -21.03 10.41
CA GLN A 3 -7.93 -21.52 9.03
C GLN A 3 -6.59 -21.09 8.43
N VAL A 4 -6.14 -19.86 8.71
CA VAL A 4 -4.82 -19.36 8.27
C VAL A 4 -3.69 -20.18 8.88
N ALA A 5 -3.81 -20.55 10.16
CA ALA A 5 -2.81 -21.36 10.84
C ALA A 5 -2.65 -22.77 10.24
N GLN A 6 -3.69 -23.30 9.59
CA GLN A 6 -3.65 -24.61 8.91
C GLN A 6 -2.99 -24.57 7.53
N ILE A 7 -2.79 -23.39 6.94
CA ILE A 7 -2.11 -23.25 5.64
C ILE A 7 -0.62 -23.57 5.82
N LYS A 8 -0.15 -24.67 5.23
CA LYS A 8 1.24 -25.14 5.37
C LYS A 8 2.23 -24.33 4.53
N GLY A 9 1.85 -23.97 3.31
CA GLY A 9 2.70 -23.17 2.42
C GLY A 9 2.73 -21.70 2.83
N ARG A 10 3.76 -20.99 2.35
CA ARG A 10 4.00 -19.58 2.70
C ARG A 10 4.19 -18.69 1.46
N GLU A 11 4.26 -19.29 0.27
CA GLU A 11 4.34 -18.54 -0.99
C GLU A 11 2.96 -18.05 -1.42
N ILE A 12 2.90 -16.99 -2.25
CA ILE A 12 1.64 -16.39 -2.73
C ILE A 12 0.70 -17.46 -3.30
N ASN A 13 1.23 -18.39 -4.10
CA ASN A 13 0.43 -19.45 -4.73
C ASN A 13 -0.20 -20.40 -3.71
N ASP A 14 0.50 -20.65 -2.60
CA ASP A 14 0.02 -21.54 -1.55
C ASP A 14 -1.04 -20.86 -0.68
N ILE A 15 -0.92 -19.55 -0.47
CA ILE A 15 -1.71 -18.82 0.53
C ILE A 15 -2.88 -18.04 -0.08
N LEU A 16 -2.86 -17.66 -1.36
CA LEU A 16 -3.87 -16.76 -1.93
C LEU A 16 -5.29 -17.29 -1.79
N VAL A 17 -5.58 -18.42 -2.43
CA VAL A 17 -6.94 -19.00 -2.42
C VAL A 17 -7.35 -19.42 -1.01
N PRO A 18 -6.52 -20.14 -0.22
CA PRO A 18 -6.92 -20.51 1.13
C PRO A 18 -7.17 -19.30 2.06
N THR A 19 -6.42 -18.20 1.90
CA THR A 19 -6.63 -16.99 2.71
C THR A 19 -7.88 -16.24 2.29
N LEU A 20 -8.18 -16.17 0.98
CA LEU A 20 -9.46 -15.63 0.50
C LEU A 20 -10.63 -16.45 1.06
N ASN A 21 -10.57 -17.77 0.97
CA ASN A 21 -11.60 -18.68 1.52
C ASN A 21 -11.79 -18.51 3.03
N ALA A 22 -10.72 -18.18 3.75
CA ALA A 22 -10.77 -17.99 5.20
C ALA A 22 -11.48 -16.70 5.63
N PHE A 23 -11.44 -15.63 4.82
CA PHE A 23 -11.92 -14.31 5.24
C PHE A 23 -13.06 -13.74 4.41
N VAL A 24 -13.12 -13.99 3.10
CA VAL A 24 -14.18 -13.45 2.24
C VAL A 24 -15.57 -13.82 2.76
N PRO A 25 -15.89 -15.08 3.12
CA PRO A 25 -17.21 -15.41 3.66
C PRO A 25 -17.57 -14.64 4.95
N ILE A 26 -16.58 -14.40 5.82
CA ILE A 26 -16.78 -13.65 7.07
C ILE A 26 -17.05 -12.18 6.74
N LEU A 27 -16.26 -11.60 5.83
CA LEU A 27 -16.44 -10.21 5.38
C LEU A 27 -17.78 -10.00 4.67
N GLU A 28 -18.20 -10.94 3.83
CA GLU A 28 -19.52 -10.92 3.17
C GLU A 28 -20.66 -10.97 4.19
N SER A 29 -20.55 -11.79 5.24
CA SER A 29 -21.54 -11.80 6.34
C SER A 29 -21.63 -10.47 7.10
N LYS A 30 -20.60 -9.63 6.97
CA LYS A 30 -20.49 -8.29 7.57
C LYS A 30 -20.63 -7.15 6.57
N ARG A 31 -20.96 -7.43 5.30
CA ARG A 31 -20.99 -6.44 4.21
C ARG A 31 -21.83 -5.21 4.56
N ALA A 32 -23.03 -5.42 5.10
CA ALA A 32 -23.92 -4.32 5.49
C ALA A 32 -23.30 -3.37 6.54
N SER A 33 -22.44 -3.88 7.44
CA SER A 33 -21.72 -3.05 8.41
C SER A 33 -20.52 -2.33 7.78
N ILE A 34 -19.82 -2.99 6.85
CA ILE A 34 -18.67 -2.42 6.14
C ILE A 34 -19.12 -1.29 5.21
N GLU A 35 -20.22 -1.49 4.48
CA GLU A 35 -20.78 -0.54 3.51
C GLU A 35 -21.58 0.59 4.17
N GLN A 36 -21.81 0.55 5.48
CA GLN A 36 -22.32 1.72 6.23
C GLN A 36 -21.30 2.86 6.30
N THR A 37 -20.01 2.57 6.12
CA THR A 37 -18.99 3.62 6.05
C THR A 37 -19.18 4.45 4.78
N THR A 38 -19.36 5.76 4.94
CA THR A 38 -19.44 6.71 3.82
C THR A 38 -18.19 6.59 2.95
N ARG A 39 -18.39 6.29 1.67
CA ARG A 39 -17.33 6.14 0.66
C ARG A 39 -17.62 7.02 -0.54
N GLU A 40 -16.62 7.77 -0.98
CA GLU A 40 -16.64 8.49 -2.26
C GLU A 40 -15.54 7.96 -3.18
N THR A 41 -15.83 7.91 -4.48
CA THR A 41 -14.85 7.53 -5.51
C THR A 41 -14.51 8.75 -6.35
N HIS A 42 -13.22 9.00 -6.54
CA HIS A 42 -12.72 10.14 -7.29
C HIS A 42 -11.71 9.71 -8.35
N GLN A 43 -11.58 10.50 -9.41
CA GLN A 43 -10.52 10.37 -10.41
C GLN A 43 -9.49 11.48 -10.15
N TYR A 44 -8.24 11.11 -9.91
CA TYR A 44 -7.19 12.06 -9.53
C TYR A 44 -6.29 12.50 -10.70
N ASP A 45 -6.29 11.77 -11.81
CA ASP A 45 -5.55 12.05 -13.05
C ASP A 45 -6.25 11.26 -14.21
N PRO A 46 -5.98 11.47 -15.53
CA PRO A 46 -6.93 11.11 -16.58
C PRO A 46 -6.94 9.64 -16.99
N THR A 47 -6.10 8.77 -16.41
CA THR A 47 -6.11 7.34 -16.77
C THR A 47 -7.17 6.56 -15.98
N ASP A 48 -7.63 5.43 -16.52
CA ASP A 48 -8.61 4.56 -15.86
C ASP A 48 -8.11 3.97 -14.52
N ARG A 49 -6.79 4.01 -14.29
CA ARG A 49 -6.15 3.56 -13.04
C ARG A 49 -5.82 4.70 -12.09
N HIS A 50 -6.16 5.94 -12.46
CA HIS A 50 -5.98 7.10 -11.59
C HIS A 50 -7.28 7.39 -10.82
N MET A 51 -7.76 6.35 -10.14
CA MET A 51 -8.96 6.37 -9.32
C MET A 51 -8.59 6.19 -7.86
N LEU A 52 -9.34 6.78 -6.95
CA LEU A 52 -9.20 6.54 -5.52
C LEU A 52 -10.55 6.44 -4.84
N ASP A 53 -10.61 5.65 -3.76
CA ASP A 53 -11.76 5.65 -2.85
C ASP A 53 -11.37 6.34 -1.54
N VAL A 54 -12.24 7.23 -1.06
CA VAL A 54 -12.12 7.93 0.22
C VAL A 54 -13.21 7.41 1.16
N TYR A 55 -12.80 6.88 2.31
CA TYR A 55 -13.66 6.40 3.38
C TYR A 55 -13.64 7.40 4.53
N TYR A 56 -14.81 7.92 4.88
CA TYR A 56 -14.94 8.98 5.87
C TYR A 56 -15.24 8.41 7.26
N PRO A 57 -14.60 8.94 8.32
CA PRO A 57 -14.99 8.58 9.68
C PRO A 57 -16.39 9.12 9.99
N PRO A 58 -17.09 8.58 11.01
CA PRO A 58 -18.44 9.03 11.36
C PRO A 58 -18.55 10.51 11.73
N THR A 59 -17.45 11.12 12.18
CA THR A 59 -17.40 12.53 12.60
C THR A 59 -16.12 13.17 12.08
N PRO A 60 -16.06 13.53 10.78
CA PRO A 60 -14.89 14.17 10.19
C PRO A 60 -14.74 15.59 10.72
N ARG A 61 -13.48 16.01 10.90
CA ARG A 61 -13.07 17.36 11.34
C ARG A 61 -11.95 17.86 10.42
N PRO A 62 -11.67 19.18 10.37
CA PRO A 62 -10.58 19.72 9.54
C PRO A 62 -9.19 19.13 9.82
N ASP A 63 -8.98 18.61 11.05
CA ASP A 63 -7.76 17.99 11.54
C ASP A 63 -7.78 16.45 11.52
N THR A 64 -8.80 15.83 10.92
CA THR A 64 -8.93 14.37 10.85
C THR A 64 -7.70 13.73 10.20
N PRO A 65 -6.96 12.84 10.89
CA PRO A 65 -5.76 12.23 10.31
C PRO A 65 -6.10 11.44 9.06
N ILE A 66 -5.29 11.61 8.02
CA ILE A 66 -5.47 10.95 6.73
C ILE A 66 -4.57 9.71 6.69
N LEU A 67 -5.15 8.56 6.39
CA LEU A 67 -4.41 7.30 6.16
C LEU A 67 -4.50 6.91 4.69
N ILE A 68 -3.37 6.95 3.98
CA ILE A 68 -3.28 6.52 2.59
C ILE A 68 -2.80 5.06 2.55
N PHE A 69 -3.59 4.16 1.98
CA PHE A 69 -3.24 2.75 1.85
C PHE A 69 -2.88 2.39 0.39
N SER A 70 -1.63 1.99 0.13
CA SER A 70 -1.25 1.39 -1.17
C SER A 70 -1.19 -0.13 -1.06
N TYR A 71 -1.99 -0.77 -1.91
CA TYR A 71 -2.14 -2.22 -1.94
C TYR A 71 -0.94 -2.94 -2.59
N GLY A 72 -0.89 -4.27 -2.43
CA GLY A 72 0.14 -5.15 -2.97
C GLY A 72 -0.14 -5.68 -4.38
N GLY A 73 0.29 -6.91 -4.67
CA GLY A 73 0.08 -7.55 -5.98
C GLY A 73 1.27 -7.47 -6.95
N GLY A 74 2.47 -7.21 -6.43
CA GLY A 74 3.72 -7.27 -7.19
C GLY A 74 3.80 -6.31 -8.36
N PHE A 75 2.96 -5.27 -8.41
CA PHE A 75 2.78 -4.35 -9.55
C PHE A 75 2.14 -4.96 -10.82
N TYR A 76 1.74 -6.23 -10.78
CA TYR A 76 1.12 -6.94 -11.92
C TYR A 76 -0.40 -7.11 -11.78
N ILE A 77 -0.86 -7.15 -10.54
CA ILE A 77 -2.26 -7.32 -10.17
C ILE A 77 -2.59 -6.37 -9.03
N GLY A 78 -3.88 -6.25 -8.73
CA GLY A 78 -4.40 -5.40 -7.66
C GLY A 78 -5.29 -4.28 -8.20
N ALA A 79 -6.18 -3.83 -7.32
CA ALA A 79 -7.05 -2.70 -7.53
C ALA A 79 -7.61 -2.25 -6.18
N ARG A 80 -8.01 -0.99 -6.08
CA ARG A 80 -8.76 -0.46 -4.92
C ARG A 80 -10.03 -1.26 -4.64
N MET A 81 -10.62 -1.84 -5.70
CA MET A 81 -11.73 -2.78 -5.64
C MET A 81 -11.39 -4.01 -6.48
N LEU A 82 -11.22 -5.15 -5.82
CA LEU A 82 -10.97 -6.42 -6.51
C LEU A 82 -12.25 -6.93 -7.20
N PRO A 83 -12.14 -7.79 -8.23
CA PRO A 83 -13.29 -8.49 -8.78
C PRO A 83 -14.01 -9.32 -7.73
N ALA A 84 -15.32 -9.53 -7.94
CA ALA A 84 -16.06 -10.53 -7.17
C ALA A 84 -15.37 -11.90 -7.30
N PRO A 85 -15.39 -12.72 -6.24
CA PRO A 85 -16.04 -12.53 -4.94
C PRO A 85 -15.18 -11.76 -3.92
N ALA A 86 -13.99 -11.31 -4.28
CA ALA A 86 -13.09 -10.58 -3.38
C ALA A 86 -13.37 -9.06 -3.36
N SER A 87 -14.49 -8.59 -3.89
CA SER A 87 -14.78 -7.14 -4.01
C SER A 87 -14.91 -6.42 -2.67
N ILE A 88 -15.22 -7.15 -1.59
CA ILE A 88 -15.24 -6.62 -0.22
C ILE A 88 -13.84 -6.34 0.34
N ILE A 89 -12.79 -6.87 -0.28
CA ILE A 89 -11.40 -6.59 0.10
C ILE A 89 -11.09 -5.13 -0.21
N TYR A 90 -10.34 -4.51 0.70
CA TYR A 90 -10.04 -3.08 0.82
C TYR A 90 -11.21 -2.18 1.22
N HIS A 91 -12.47 -2.58 0.98
CA HIS A 91 -13.62 -1.96 1.67
C HIS A 91 -13.56 -2.25 3.16
N ASN A 92 -13.24 -3.49 3.53
CA ASN A 92 -13.03 -3.89 4.90
C ASN A 92 -11.91 -3.07 5.59
N LEU A 93 -10.81 -2.81 4.88
CA LEU A 93 -9.69 -1.98 5.37
C LEU A 93 -10.11 -0.51 5.49
N GLY A 94 -10.73 0.05 4.45
CA GLY A 94 -11.22 1.43 4.45
C GLY A 94 -12.20 1.68 5.60
N SER A 95 -13.17 0.79 5.78
CA SER A 95 -14.13 0.82 6.88
C SER A 95 -13.47 0.63 8.25
N PHE A 96 -12.50 -0.28 8.37
CA PHE A 96 -11.78 -0.53 9.62
C PHE A 96 -11.10 0.74 10.13
N PHE A 97 -10.30 1.42 9.30
CA PHE A 97 -9.61 2.63 9.71
C PHE A 97 -10.54 3.84 9.80
N ALA A 98 -11.55 3.96 8.93
CA ALA A 98 -12.54 5.03 9.02
C ALA A 98 -13.34 4.99 10.33
N SER A 99 -13.79 3.81 10.77
CA SER A 99 -14.44 3.65 12.07
C SER A 99 -13.54 3.97 13.27
N ARG A 100 -12.22 4.05 13.05
CA ARG A 100 -11.20 4.45 14.05
C ARG A 100 -10.76 5.91 13.92
N GLY A 101 -11.52 6.71 13.18
CA GLY A 101 -11.36 8.16 13.14
C GLY A 101 -10.40 8.68 12.05
N PHE A 102 -10.00 7.83 11.10
CA PHE A 102 -9.16 8.24 9.98
C PHE A 102 -9.99 8.56 8.74
N LEU A 103 -9.59 9.58 8.00
CA LEU A 103 -9.96 9.66 6.58
C LEU A 103 -9.08 8.65 5.84
N THR A 104 -9.66 7.55 5.36
CA THR A 104 -8.86 6.47 4.76
C THR A 104 -8.97 6.52 3.24
N VAL A 105 -7.84 6.54 2.54
CA VAL A 105 -7.79 6.64 1.07
C VAL A 105 -7.13 5.41 0.48
N VAL A 106 -7.77 4.81 -0.52
CA VAL A 106 -7.23 3.66 -1.27
C VAL A 106 -7.13 4.05 -2.74
N PRO A 107 -5.96 4.55 -3.20
CA PRO A 107 -5.74 4.85 -4.60
C PRO A 107 -5.38 3.59 -5.41
N ASP A 108 -5.87 3.54 -6.63
CA ASP A 108 -5.29 2.74 -7.71
C ASP A 108 -3.93 3.32 -8.14
N TYR A 109 -3.16 2.52 -8.88
CA TYR A 109 -1.96 2.95 -9.58
C TYR A 109 -1.78 2.11 -10.84
N ARG A 110 -1.03 2.62 -11.84
CA ARG A 110 -0.77 1.87 -13.07
C ARG A 110 0.01 0.60 -12.79
N LEU A 111 -0.35 -0.48 -13.48
CA LEU A 111 0.30 -1.78 -13.38
C LEU A 111 1.25 -2.00 -14.57
N VAL A 112 2.17 -2.95 -14.43
CA VAL A 112 3.23 -3.21 -15.42
C VAL A 112 2.67 -3.53 -16.82
N ASP A 113 1.47 -4.11 -16.91
CA ASP A 113 0.82 -4.42 -18.18
C ASP A 113 0.39 -3.18 -18.97
N SER A 114 0.24 -2.02 -18.32
CA SER A 114 0.01 -0.73 -18.99
C SER A 114 1.29 -0.13 -19.58
N GLY A 115 2.44 -0.77 -19.41
CA GLY A 115 3.75 -0.26 -19.84
C GLY A 115 4.40 0.73 -18.87
N VAL A 116 3.85 0.93 -17.67
CA VAL A 116 4.45 1.77 -16.63
C VAL A 116 5.84 1.24 -16.23
N LYS A 117 6.77 2.15 -15.95
CA LYS A 117 8.14 1.86 -15.52
C LYS A 117 8.36 2.46 -14.14
N PHE A 118 9.25 1.89 -13.34
CA PHE A 118 9.70 2.55 -12.12
C PHE A 118 10.25 3.96 -12.47
N PRO A 119 9.90 5.02 -11.72
CA PRO A 119 9.11 5.04 -10.48
C PRO A 119 7.61 5.30 -10.65
N GLY A 120 7.05 5.16 -11.85
CA GLY A 120 5.69 5.62 -12.22
C GLY A 120 4.54 5.11 -11.36
N ALA A 121 4.58 3.88 -10.81
CA ALA A 121 3.55 3.42 -9.87
C ALA A 121 3.59 4.17 -8.53
N ALA A 122 4.78 4.50 -8.04
CA ALA A 122 4.96 5.32 -6.84
C ALA A 122 4.57 6.78 -7.12
N GLN A 123 4.89 7.28 -8.32
CA GLN A 123 4.44 8.60 -8.78
C GLN A 123 2.91 8.69 -8.78
N ASP A 124 2.21 7.71 -9.36
CA ASP A 124 0.74 7.68 -9.38
C ASP A 124 0.13 7.74 -7.96
N VAL A 125 0.72 7.04 -7.00
CA VAL A 125 0.27 7.10 -5.59
C VAL A 125 0.59 8.47 -5.00
N GLY A 126 1.77 9.04 -5.27
CA GLY A 126 2.13 10.39 -4.85
C GLY A 126 1.16 11.46 -5.38
N ASP A 127 0.79 11.37 -6.65
CA ASP A 127 -0.18 12.24 -7.32
C ASP A 127 -1.57 12.11 -6.66
N ALA A 128 -1.98 10.89 -6.29
CA ALA A 128 -3.22 10.68 -5.53
C ALA A 128 -3.20 11.34 -4.15
N ILE A 129 -2.06 11.29 -3.44
CA ILE A 129 -1.93 11.97 -2.14
C ILE A 129 -1.98 13.49 -2.32
N GLN A 130 -1.31 14.02 -3.35
CA GLN A 130 -1.37 15.44 -3.69
C GLN A 130 -2.80 15.87 -4.03
N TRP A 131 -3.52 15.06 -4.82
CA TRP A 131 -4.93 15.30 -5.12
C TRP A 131 -5.78 15.38 -3.86
N VAL A 132 -5.57 14.48 -2.89
CA VAL A 132 -6.27 14.50 -1.59
C VAL A 132 -6.02 15.80 -0.84
N VAL A 133 -4.76 16.26 -0.81
CA VAL A 133 -4.38 17.53 -0.17
C VAL A 133 -5.03 18.73 -0.83
N ASP A 134 -5.13 18.72 -2.17
CA ASP A 134 -5.61 19.88 -2.94
C ASP A 134 -7.14 19.95 -3.01
N ASN A 135 -7.84 18.81 -2.95
CA ASN A 135 -9.27 18.74 -3.24
C ASN A 135 -10.16 18.45 -2.02
N LEU A 136 -9.64 17.82 -0.97
CA LEU A 136 -10.45 17.50 0.21
C LEU A 136 -10.31 18.57 1.30
N PRO A 137 -11.40 18.89 2.04
CA PRO A 137 -11.42 20.00 3.00
C PRO A 137 -10.77 19.64 4.35
N PHE A 138 -9.56 19.11 4.32
CA PHE A 138 -8.77 18.65 5.47
C PHE A 138 -7.40 19.36 5.55
N PRO A 139 -7.39 20.71 5.60
CA PRO A 139 -6.16 21.50 5.43
C PRO A 139 -5.15 21.30 6.58
N ASP A 140 -5.63 20.98 7.78
CA ASP A 140 -4.80 20.86 8.99
C ASP A 140 -4.39 19.41 9.30
N SER A 141 -4.77 18.47 8.44
CA SER A 141 -4.62 17.05 8.73
C SER A 141 -3.18 16.55 8.52
N ASP A 142 -2.69 15.78 9.47
CA ASP A 142 -1.48 14.99 9.31
C ASP A 142 -1.75 13.78 8.42
N ILE A 143 -0.78 13.42 7.58
CA ILE A 143 -0.86 12.29 6.65
C ILE A 143 -0.03 11.13 7.18
N TYR A 144 -0.60 9.94 7.11
CA TYR A 144 0.06 8.68 7.41
C TYR A 144 -0.08 7.78 6.20
N VAL A 145 1.01 7.09 5.85
CA VAL A 145 1.01 6.19 4.71
C VAL A 145 1.18 4.75 5.19
N LEU A 146 0.37 3.84 4.68
CA LEU A 146 0.41 2.41 4.94
C LEU A 146 0.57 1.69 3.61
N GLY A 147 1.68 0.99 3.41
CA GLY A 147 1.90 0.21 2.21
C GLY A 147 1.98 -1.27 2.54
N HIS A 148 1.30 -2.11 1.77
CA HIS A 148 1.40 -3.57 1.88
C HIS A 148 2.15 -4.16 0.68
N SER A 149 3.17 -4.99 0.94
CA SER A 149 3.90 -5.69 -0.14
C SER A 149 4.49 -4.70 -1.16
N ALA A 150 4.11 -4.79 -2.44
CA ALA A 150 4.46 -3.82 -3.47
C ALA A 150 4.04 -2.37 -3.11
N GLY A 151 2.95 -2.17 -2.37
CA GLY A 151 2.55 -0.85 -1.89
C GLY A 151 3.49 -0.25 -0.84
N ALA A 152 4.17 -1.09 -0.03
CA ALA A 152 5.22 -0.62 0.88
C ALA A 152 6.41 -0.03 0.09
N MET A 153 6.72 -0.61 -1.07
CA MET A 153 7.73 -0.08 -1.98
C MET A 153 7.32 1.27 -2.56
N ASN A 154 6.06 1.45 -2.96
CA ASN A 154 5.54 2.74 -3.42
C ASN A 154 5.71 3.81 -2.35
N MET A 155 5.27 3.52 -1.11
CA MET A 155 5.38 4.47 0.00
C MET A 155 6.82 4.82 0.32
N PHE A 156 7.70 3.84 0.36
CA PHE A 156 9.11 4.12 0.58
C PHE A 156 9.73 4.95 -0.55
N THR A 157 9.36 4.67 -1.81
CA THR A 157 9.86 5.40 -2.99
C THR A 157 9.41 6.85 -2.98
N ILE A 158 8.14 7.13 -2.66
CA ILE A 158 7.61 8.50 -2.51
C ILE A 158 8.42 9.30 -1.48
N LEU A 159 8.82 8.64 -0.39
CA LEU A 159 9.52 9.28 0.71
C LEU A 159 11.01 9.50 0.44
N ASN A 160 11.65 8.69 -0.43
CA ASN A 160 13.11 8.63 -0.51
C ASN A 160 13.66 8.87 -1.93
N LEU A 161 12.83 8.89 -2.97
CA LEU A 161 13.28 9.24 -4.31
C LEU A 161 13.25 10.77 -4.47
N PRO A 162 14.40 11.46 -4.68
CA PRO A 162 14.43 12.91 -4.75
C PRO A 162 13.52 13.50 -5.83
N GLU A 163 13.34 12.79 -6.95
CA GLU A 163 12.47 13.19 -8.06
C GLU A 163 10.98 13.24 -7.69
N LEU A 164 10.56 12.52 -6.64
CA LEU A 164 9.18 12.51 -6.14
C LEU A 164 8.99 13.34 -4.86
N TYR A 165 10.05 13.97 -4.36
CA TYR A 165 9.94 14.78 -3.17
C TYR A 165 9.12 16.05 -3.45
N SER A 166 8.03 16.22 -2.70
CA SER A 166 7.20 17.42 -2.73
C SER A 166 7.42 18.22 -1.44
N PRO A 167 7.91 19.47 -1.52
CA PRO A 167 8.18 20.30 -0.35
C PRO A 167 6.90 20.73 0.40
N THR A 168 5.74 20.61 -0.24
CA THR A 168 4.44 20.91 0.37
C THR A 168 3.80 19.65 0.97
N LEU A 169 3.98 18.50 0.33
CA LEU A 169 3.37 17.24 0.77
C LEU A 169 4.22 16.50 1.81
N ASN A 170 5.51 16.27 1.55
CA ASN A 170 6.35 15.44 2.40
C ASN A 170 6.36 15.90 3.87
N PRO A 171 6.38 17.21 4.20
CA PRO A 171 6.29 17.66 5.59
C PRO A 171 4.95 17.32 6.28
N ARG A 172 3.87 17.07 5.53
CA ARG A 172 2.58 16.63 6.09
C ARG A 172 2.56 15.14 6.39
N ILE A 173 3.42 14.34 5.74
CA ILE A 173 3.54 12.91 6.03
C ILE A 173 4.29 12.75 7.36
N LYS A 174 3.60 12.32 8.42
CA LYS A 174 4.16 12.19 9.77
C LYS A 174 4.61 10.78 10.11
N GLY A 175 4.04 9.78 9.44
CA GLY A 175 4.39 8.39 9.66
C GLY A 175 4.22 7.52 8.42
N ALA A 176 5.09 6.53 8.27
CA ALA A 176 5.01 5.53 7.24
C ALA A 176 5.07 4.12 7.84
N VAL A 177 4.04 3.32 7.56
CA VAL A 177 3.93 1.93 7.96
C VAL A 177 4.21 1.05 6.75
N LEU A 178 5.34 0.33 6.79
CA LEU A 178 5.81 -0.51 5.70
C LEU A 178 5.55 -1.97 6.06
N LEU A 179 4.44 -2.51 5.56
CA LEU A 179 3.91 -3.80 5.93
C LEU A 179 4.30 -4.87 4.90
N SER A 180 5.12 -5.83 5.30
CA SER A 180 5.56 -6.97 4.49
C SER A 180 6.14 -6.55 3.13
N GLY A 181 6.85 -5.43 3.11
CA GLY A 181 7.47 -4.88 1.92
C GLY A 181 8.72 -5.67 1.52
N PRO A 182 8.89 -6.06 0.25
CA PRO A 182 10.14 -6.63 -0.24
C PRO A 182 11.19 -5.51 -0.42
N LEU A 183 11.65 -4.88 0.66
CA LEU A 183 12.47 -3.67 0.63
C LEU A 183 13.94 -3.92 0.24
N TYR A 184 14.32 -5.19 0.04
CA TYR A 184 15.65 -5.64 -0.36
C TYR A 184 15.60 -6.83 -1.32
N TYR A 185 16.44 -6.80 -2.37
CA TYR A 185 16.48 -7.81 -3.45
C TYR A 185 17.85 -8.46 -3.66
N GLY A 186 18.75 -8.42 -2.68
CA GLY A 186 20.06 -9.08 -2.80
C GLY A 186 21.10 -8.27 -3.56
N LYS A 187 22.06 -8.97 -4.20
CA LYS A 187 23.24 -8.38 -4.87
C LYS A 187 23.05 -8.12 -6.37
N ASP A 188 21.85 -8.28 -6.93
CA ASP A 188 21.61 -8.01 -8.35
C ASP A 188 21.85 -6.53 -8.67
N ASP A 189 22.93 -6.25 -9.40
CA ASP A 189 23.38 -4.90 -9.73
C ASP A 189 22.34 -4.07 -10.50
N LYS A 190 21.39 -4.72 -11.21
CA LYS A 190 20.29 -4.03 -11.91
C LYS A 190 19.08 -3.77 -11.02
N ALA A 191 18.85 -4.63 -10.01
CA ALA A 191 17.83 -4.40 -8.99
C ALA A 191 18.25 -3.28 -8.02
N LYS A 192 19.56 -3.18 -7.75
CA LYS A 192 20.15 -2.11 -6.92
C LYS A 192 19.84 -0.70 -7.41
N GLU A 193 19.54 -0.43 -8.67
CA GLU A 193 19.25 0.96 -9.05
C GLU A 193 17.81 1.40 -8.71
N ARG A 194 16.92 0.47 -8.32
CA ARG A 194 15.46 0.69 -8.35
C ARG A 194 14.69 0.06 -7.17
N VAL A 195 15.38 -0.22 -6.07
CA VAL A 195 14.79 -0.80 -4.85
C VAL A 195 15.02 0.12 -3.65
N PRO A 196 14.07 0.20 -2.70
CA PRO A 196 14.14 0.99 -1.47
C PRO A 196 15.51 1.04 -0.80
N LEU A 197 16.13 -0.11 -0.56
CA LEU A 197 17.45 -0.14 0.09
C LEU A 197 18.48 0.72 -0.64
N ALA A 198 18.49 0.73 -1.97
CA ALA A 198 19.47 1.50 -2.71
C ALA A 198 19.12 2.99 -2.82
N LEU A 199 17.84 3.34 -2.68
CA LEU A 199 17.45 4.74 -2.52
C LEU A 199 17.99 5.31 -1.20
N LEU A 200 18.17 4.49 -0.14
CA LEU A 200 18.76 4.96 1.11
C LEU A 200 20.21 5.45 0.94
N GLU A 201 20.96 4.90 -0.01
CA GLU A 201 22.34 5.32 -0.28
C GLU A 201 22.40 6.69 -0.97
N SER A 202 21.36 7.08 -1.71
CA SER A 202 21.25 8.37 -2.41
C SER A 202 20.41 9.42 -1.67
N ALA A 203 19.61 9.04 -0.67
CA ALA A 203 18.62 9.89 0.01
C ALA A 203 19.14 10.65 1.24
N SER A 204 20.46 10.81 1.41
CA SER A 204 21.11 11.32 2.64
C SER A 204 20.72 12.74 3.09
N ALA A 205 19.81 13.42 2.38
CA ALA A 205 19.31 14.75 2.72
C ALA A 205 17.77 14.85 2.89
N ILE A 206 16.99 13.78 2.74
CA ILE A 206 15.52 13.86 2.82
C ILE A 206 15.06 13.54 4.26
N PRO A 207 14.38 14.47 4.96
CA PRO A 207 13.77 14.18 6.25
C PRO A 207 12.77 13.04 6.12
N THR A 208 13.02 11.94 6.81
CA THR A 208 12.15 10.76 6.78
C THR A 208 11.11 10.87 7.90
N PRO A 209 9.81 10.60 7.64
CA PRO A 209 8.81 10.51 8.70
C PRO A 209 9.13 9.37 9.68
N ARG A 210 8.39 9.29 10.79
CA ARG A 210 8.49 8.12 11.67
C ARG A 210 8.19 6.86 10.87
N LEU A 211 9.02 5.84 11.03
CA LEU A 211 8.89 4.57 10.33
C LEU A 211 8.41 3.48 11.28
N LEU A 212 7.46 2.67 10.81
CA LEU A 212 7.01 1.44 11.46
C LEU A 212 7.12 0.29 10.46
N LEU A 213 8.00 -0.68 10.75
CA LEU A 213 8.17 -1.88 9.92
C LEU A 213 7.31 -3.01 10.48
N GLY A 214 6.44 -3.58 9.65
CA GLY A 214 5.55 -4.67 10.06
C GLY A 214 5.74 -5.90 9.18
N ILE A 215 5.65 -7.09 9.76
CA ILE A 215 5.66 -8.35 9.00
C ILE A 215 4.70 -9.37 9.61
N GLY A 216 4.12 -10.27 8.80
CA GLY A 216 3.38 -11.42 9.31
C GLY A 216 4.32 -12.44 9.96
N GLU A 217 3.89 -13.10 11.03
CA GLU A 217 4.68 -14.22 11.62
C GLU A 217 4.93 -15.35 10.61
N ARG A 218 3.95 -15.60 9.73
CA ARG A 218 3.94 -16.65 8.71
C ARG A 218 4.07 -16.07 7.30
N ASP A 219 4.78 -14.95 7.16
CA ASP A 219 4.94 -14.25 5.88
C ASP A 219 5.71 -15.07 4.83
N ILE A 220 5.93 -14.55 3.62
CA ILE A 220 6.80 -15.20 2.65
C ILE A 220 8.22 -15.31 3.27
N PRO A 221 8.86 -16.50 3.29
CA PRO A 221 10.09 -16.71 4.06
C PRO A 221 11.22 -15.73 3.74
N CYS A 222 11.31 -15.26 2.50
CA CYS A 222 12.32 -14.32 2.06
C CYS A 222 12.17 -12.89 2.61
N LEU A 223 10.96 -12.52 3.07
CA LEU A 223 10.69 -11.15 3.52
C LEU A 223 11.26 -10.85 4.90
N HIS A 224 11.37 -11.84 5.78
CA HIS A 224 12.02 -11.66 7.09
C HIS A 224 13.47 -11.17 6.95
N PRO A 225 14.39 -11.91 6.28
CA PRO A 225 15.76 -11.44 6.11
C PRO A 225 15.87 -10.20 5.21
N ALA A 226 14.89 -9.93 4.34
CA ALA A 226 14.86 -8.70 3.55
C ALA A 226 14.53 -7.48 4.43
N MET A 227 13.56 -7.61 5.34
CA MET A 227 13.17 -6.56 6.26
C MET A 227 14.26 -6.28 7.31
N GLU A 228 14.89 -7.33 7.85
CA GLU A 228 16.04 -7.18 8.76
C GLU A 228 17.17 -6.38 8.12
N LYS A 229 17.61 -6.77 6.92
CA LYS A 229 18.67 -6.05 6.18
C LYS A 229 18.29 -4.62 5.82
N PHE A 230 17.02 -4.39 5.52
CA PHE A 230 16.53 -3.04 5.27
C PHE A 230 16.60 -2.19 6.54
N GLY A 231 16.15 -2.74 7.68
CA GLY A 231 16.25 -2.11 8.99
C GLY A 231 17.69 -1.80 9.41
N GLU A 232 18.63 -2.72 9.19
CA GLU A 232 20.06 -2.51 9.44
C GLU A 232 20.66 -1.36 8.63
N ALA A 233 20.13 -1.12 7.43
CA ALA A 233 20.62 -0.07 6.54
C ALA A 233 19.93 1.29 6.75
N LEU A 234 18.82 1.33 7.48
CA LEU A 234 18.17 2.59 7.82
C LEU A 234 19.11 3.41 8.70
N ARG A 235 19.34 4.67 8.29
CA ARG A 235 20.12 5.65 9.05
C ARG A 235 19.25 6.49 10.00
N VAL A 236 18.02 6.05 10.22
CA VAL A 236 16.99 6.73 11.03
C VAL A 236 16.38 5.73 12.00
N SER A 237 15.84 6.22 13.12
CA SER A 237 15.09 5.37 14.05
C SER A 237 13.80 4.86 13.44
N TYR A 238 13.47 3.61 13.67
CA TYR A 238 12.20 3.00 13.30
C TYR A 238 11.67 2.14 14.44
N ASP A 239 10.36 1.98 14.48
CA ASP A 239 9.66 1.00 15.31
C ASP A 239 9.39 -0.26 14.46
N GLU A 240 9.19 -1.41 15.09
CA GLU A 240 8.87 -2.66 14.37
C GLU A 240 7.86 -3.55 15.11
N PHE A 241 7.16 -4.41 14.36
CA PHE A 241 6.29 -5.44 14.93
C PHE A 241 6.18 -6.69 14.06
N VAL A 242 5.82 -7.81 14.71
CA VAL A 242 5.44 -9.06 14.05
C VAL A 242 3.96 -9.33 14.32
N ALA A 243 3.15 -9.38 13.27
CA ALA A 243 1.73 -9.72 13.36
C ALA A 243 1.55 -11.24 13.55
N LYS A 244 1.32 -11.62 14.81
CA LYS A 244 1.20 -13.02 15.22
C LYS A 244 0.09 -13.76 14.47
N GLY A 245 0.38 -14.96 13.99
CA GLY A 245 -0.55 -15.83 13.26
C GLY A 245 -0.86 -15.41 11.82
N HIS A 246 -0.41 -14.23 11.39
CA HIS A 246 -0.68 -13.73 10.04
C HIS A 246 0.30 -14.29 9.01
N ASN A 247 -0.24 -14.70 7.86
CA ASN A 247 0.52 -14.79 6.61
C ASN A 247 0.48 -13.46 5.83
N HIS A 248 1.17 -13.42 4.69
CA HIS A 248 1.33 -12.22 3.85
C HIS A 248 0.01 -11.49 3.52
N LEU A 249 -1.08 -12.21 3.26
CA LEU A 249 -2.35 -11.63 2.80
C LEU A 249 -3.35 -11.37 3.93
N SER A 250 -3.33 -12.25 4.94
CA SER A 250 -4.22 -12.16 6.09
C SER A 250 -4.04 -10.87 6.88
N LEU A 251 -2.88 -10.23 6.77
CA LEU A 251 -2.64 -8.89 7.32
C LEU A 251 -3.75 -7.92 6.92
N VAL A 252 -4.11 -7.90 5.64
CA VAL A 252 -5.15 -6.99 5.11
C VAL A 252 -6.54 -7.63 5.16
N PHE A 253 -6.65 -8.92 4.84
CA PHE A 253 -7.96 -9.57 4.66
C PHE A 253 -8.67 -9.83 5.99
N ALA A 254 -7.94 -9.85 7.11
CA ALA A 254 -8.53 -10.05 8.44
C ALA A 254 -9.24 -8.80 9.00
N LEU A 255 -8.92 -7.60 8.51
CA LEU A 255 -9.49 -6.37 9.06
C LEU A 255 -11.01 -6.29 8.88
N GLY A 256 -11.74 -5.89 9.92
CA GLY A 256 -13.20 -5.84 9.94
C GLY A 256 -13.86 -7.19 10.24
N THR A 257 -13.09 -8.29 10.35
CA THR A 257 -13.64 -9.62 10.63
C THR A 257 -13.83 -9.85 12.13
N GLY A 258 -13.16 -9.10 13.00
CA GLY A 258 -13.13 -9.28 14.45
C GLY A 258 -12.11 -10.31 14.93
N GLN A 259 -11.16 -10.71 14.08
CA GLN A 259 -10.09 -11.64 14.41
C GLN A 259 -8.78 -11.21 13.72
N GLY A 260 -7.63 -11.31 14.39
CA GLY A 260 -6.35 -10.94 13.78
C GLY A 260 -6.24 -9.45 13.46
N GLU A 261 -6.83 -8.59 14.29
CA GLU A 261 -6.85 -7.14 14.11
C GLU A 261 -5.87 -6.42 15.03
N GLU A 262 -5.24 -7.16 15.96
CA GLU A 262 -4.42 -6.62 17.04
C GLU A 262 -3.27 -5.75 16.52
N TRP A 263 -2.61 -6.20 15.44
CA TRP A 263 -1.53 -5.44 14.82
C TRP A 263 -2.02 -4.08 14.28
N ALA A 264 -3.23 -4.04 13.72
CA ALA A 264 -3.78 -2.81 13.14
C ALA A 264 -4.27 -1.86 14.23
N GLU A 265 -4.81 -2.39 15.33
CA GLU A 265 -5.11 -1.58 16.52
C GLU A 265 -3.85 -0.97 17.13
N ASP A 266 -2.74 -1.71 17.15
CA ASP A 266 -1.45 -1.17 17.60
C ASP A 266 -0.90 -0.10 16.64
N VAL A 267 -1.09 -0.25 15.33
CA VAL A 267 -0.80 0.81 14.35
C VAL A 267 -1.64 2.06 14.62
N VAL A 268 -2.94 1.92 14.91
CA VAL A 268 -3.81 3.06 15.27
C VAL A 268 -3.27 3.79 16.51
N LYS A 269 -2.88 3.05 17.55
CA LYS A 269 -2.24 3.64 18.75
C LYS A 269 -0.93 4.34 18.41
N TRP A 270 -0.10 3.72 17.57
CA TRP A 270 1.19 4.27 17.14
C TRP A 270 1.04 5.60 16.39
N ILE A 271 0.02 5.70 15.52
CA ILE A 271 -0.34 6.93 14.82
C ILE A 271 -0.79 8.00 15.82
N HIS A 272 -1.72 7.71 16.73
CA HIS A 272 -2.22 8.69 17.68
C HIS A 272 -1.19 9.15 18.71
N ALA A 273 -0.25 8.29 19.10
CA ALA A 273 0.87 8.68 19.96
C ALA A 273 1.75 9.78 19.33
N CYS A 274 1.80 9.84 17.99
CA CYS A 274 2.50 10.88 17.24
C CYS A 274 1.81 12.24 17.38
N SER A 275 0.49 12.27 17.17
CA SER A 275 -0.30 13.51 17.23
C SER A 275 -0.24 14.18 18.62
N MET A 276 -0.14 13.40 19.70
CA MET A 276 -0.05 13.96 21.07
C MET A 276 1.29 14.65 21.38
N HIS A 277 2.40 14.23 20.78
CA HIS A 277 3.71 14.87 21.01
C HIS A 277 3.86 16.20 20.27
N MET A 278 3.20 16.36 19.12
CA MET A 278 3.29 17.58 18.31
C MET A 278 2.50 18.76 18.91
N HIS A 279 1.38 18.51 19.58
CA HIS A 279 0.59 19.58 20.22
C HIS A 279 1.27 20.24 21.43
N LYS A 280 2.31 19.61 22.02
CA LYS A 280 3.07 20.22 23.14
C LYS A 280 4.24 21.10 22.67
N ASN A 281 4.68 20.99 21.42
CA ASN A 281 5.83 21.70 20.90
C ASN A 281 5.42 22.60 19.72
N ASN A 282 4.81 23.74 20.01
CA ASN A 282 4.64 24.83 19.03
C ASN A 282 5.62 25.98 19.30
N PRO A 283 6.86 25.94 18.79
CA PRO A 283 7.71 27.11 18.76
C PRO A 283 7.35 28.00 17.56
N LYS A 284 7.22 29.30 17.82
CA LYS A 284 6.94 30.36 16.84
C LYS A 284 7.84 30.24 15.59
N LYS A 285 7.23 30.41 14.40
CA LYS A 285 7.88 30.42 13.07
C LYS A 285 9.11 31.34 13.01
N PRO A 286 10.22 30.94 12.37
CA PRO A 286 11.22 31.86 11.86
C PRO A 286 10.99 32.16 10.37
N ASN A 287 11.21 33.44 10.01
CA ASN A 287 11.28 33.96 8.64
C ASN A 287 12.52 33.40 7.92
N TYR A 288 12.38 33.01 6.65
CA TYR A 288 13.52 32.80 5.76
C TYR A 288 13.47 33.77 4.58
N HIS A 289 14.51 34.60 4.50
CA HIS A 289 14.81 35.46 3.37
C HIS A 289 15.39 34.66 2.19
N LEU A 290 15.05 35.15 1.01
CA LEU A 290 15.47 34.80 -0.34
C LEU A 290 17.00 34.69 -0.50
N LEU A 291 17.49 33.64 -1.16
CA LEU A 291 18.72 33.69 -1.95
C LEU A 291 18.52 32.93 -3.27
N MET A 292 18.66 33.67 -4.37
CA MET A 292 18.63 33.17 -5.75
C MET A 292 19.97 32.57 -6.17
N GLY A 293 19.88 31.62 -7.10
CA GLY A 293 20.88 31.40 -8.16
C GLY A 293 21.74 30.15 -8.00
N VAL A 294 21.61 29.20 -8.94
CA VAL A 294 22.61 28.83 -9.97
C VAL A 294 22.09 27.57 -10.70
N GLU A 295 21.85 27.68 -12.02
CA GLU A 295 21.62 26.54 -12.93
C GLU A 295 22.90 25.72 -13.14
N PRO A 296 22.78 24.44 -13.53
CA PRO A 296 23.41 24.10 -14.81
C PRO A 296 22.64 23.10 -15.70
N SER A 297 22.52 23.53 -16.96
CA SER A 297 22.76 22.83 -18.23
C SER A 297 22.41 21.33 -18.38
N ALA A 298 21.50 21.11 -19.33
CA ALA A 298 21.18 19.83 -19.95
C ALA A 298 22.37 19.21 -20.69
N SER A 299 22.51 17.88 -20.59
CA SER A 299 23.12 17.08 -21.66
C SER A 299 22.23 15.88 -21.99
N ARG A 300 21.86 15.80 -23.28
CA ARG A 300 21.13 14.68 -23.88
C ARG A 300 22.06 13.47 -23.96
N VAL A 301 21.62 12.33 -23.43
CA VAL A 301 22.15 11.04 -23.85
C VAL A 301 21.05 10.31 -24.60
N THR A 302 21.17 10.33 -25.93
CA THR A 302 20.49 9.41 -26.83
C THR A 302 21.17 8.05 -26.74
N SER A 303 20.46 6.98 -26.40
CA SER A 303 20.82 5.65 -26.91
C SER A 303 19.66 4.66 -26.76
N THR A 304 19.18 4.28 -27.93
CA THR A 304 18.35 3.14 -28.29
C THR A 304 18.68 1.81 -27.60
N ARG A 305 17.62 1.01 -27.41
CA ARG A 305 17.61 -0.45 -27.20
C ARG A 305 18.01 -0.96 -25.80
N LEU A 306 17.05 -0.91 -24.87
CA LEU A 306 17.00 -1.78 -23.68
C LEU A 306 15.53 -1.91 -23.24
N GLU A 307 14.81 -2.76 -23.97
CA GLU A 307 13.37 -2.98 -23.85
C GLU A 307 13.09 -4.17 -22.90
N VAL A 308 12.02 -4.05 -22.08
CA VAL A 308 11.28 -5.14 -21.38
C VAL A 308 11.87 -5.77 -20.08
N ILE A 309 13.08 -5.42 -19.60
CA ILE A 309 13.68 -6.15 -18.45
C ILE A 309 13.35 -5.58 -17.04
N LEU A 310 12.78 -4.37 -16.93
CA LEU A 310 12.76 -3.61 -15.66
C LEU A 310 11.83 -4.11 -14.52
N TYR A 311 10.70 -4.76 -14.84
CA TYR A 311 9.80 -5.33 -13.83
C TYR A 311 9.85 -6.87 -13.81
N ARG A 312 10.29 -7.50 -14.91
CA ARG A 312 10.44 -8.96 -15.04
C ARG A 312 11.52 -9.58 -14.14
N ARG A 313 12.35 -8.76 -13.47
CA ARG A 313 13.45 -9.22 -12.60
C ARG A 313 13.28 -8.84 -11.13
N ILE A 314 12.16 -8.24 -10.75
CA ILE A 314 11.83 -7.99 -9.35
C ILE A 314 11.36 -9.34 -8.75
N HIS A 315 12.30 -10.25 -8.54
CA HIS A 315 12.07 -11.51 -7.83
C HIS A 315 12.03 -11.19 -6.33
N PRO A 316 10.92 -11.36 -5.60
CA PRO A 316 10.83 -11.01 -4.17
C PRO A 316 11.83 -11.73 -3.25
N CYS A 317 12.63 -12.67 -3.79
CA CYS A 317 13.62 -13.43 -3.07
C CYS A 317 14.93 -13.51 -3.87
N PRO A 318 16.10 -13.18 -3.29
CA PRO A 318 17.38 -13.59 -3.85
C PRO A 318 17.46 -15.13 -3.81
N GLU A 319 17.79 -15.77 -4.95
CA GLU A 319 17.91 -17.23 -5.05
C GLU A 319 18.87 -17.84 -4.02
N PRO A 320 18.58 -19.03 -3.46
CA PRO A 320 19.59 -20.03 -3.26
C PRO A 320 19.76 -20.84 -4.56
N ARG A 321 20.98 -20.81 -5.11
CA ARG A 321 21.54 -21.58 -6.26
C ARG A 321 20.55 -22.32 -7.16
N LYS A 322 20.58 -21.93 -8.46
CA LYS A 322 20.30 -22.74 -9.67
C LYS A 322 19.68 -24.09 -9.35
N ASP A 323 18.36 -24.19 -9.54
CA ASP A 323 17.63 -25.32 -10.13
C ASP A 323 16.11 -24.98 -10.17
N ALA A 324 15.58 -24.81 -11.39
CA ALA A 324 14.16 -24.97 -11.78
C ALA A 324 13.02 -24.14 -11.10
N ARG A 325 13.28 -23.05 -10.36
CA ARG A 325 12.18 -22.25 -9.74
C ARG A 325 11.84 -20.91 -10.40
N GLU A 326 12.61 -20.44 -11.38
CA GLU A 326 12.38 -19.14 -12.05
C GLU A 326 11.01 -19.05 -12.76
N GLU A 327 10.47 -20.15 -13.29
CA GLU A 327 9.14 -20.15 -13.95
C GLU A 327 7.96 -20.18 -12.98
N SER A 328 8.18 -20.62 -11.72
CA SER A 328 7.10 -20.97 -10.79
C SER A 328 6.40 -19.77 -10.12
N ASN A 329 7.13 -18.69 -9.83
CA ASN A 329 6.56 -17.49 -9.19
C ASN A 329 5.89 -16.55 -10.21
N TRP A 330 6.39 -16.53 -11.45
CA TRP A 330 5.75 -15.83 -12.57
C TRP A 330 4.45 -16.49 -12.99
N ALA A 331 4.49 -17.82 -13.17
CA ALA A 331 3.28 -18.61 -13.32
C ALA A 331 2.34 -18.37 -12.14
N GLY A 332 2.88 -18.17 -10.94
CA GLY A 332 2.13 -17.85 -9.74
C GLY A 332 1.33 -16.55 -9.75
N LEU A 333 1.95 -15.41 -10.04
CA LEU A 333 1.25 -14.12 -10.13
C LEU A 333 0.29 -14.05 -11.32
N LEU A 334 0.64 -14.66 -12.45
CA LEU A 334 -0.25 -14.76 -13.61
C LEU A 334 -1.44 -15.69 -13.30
N ALA A 335 -1.17 -16.83 -12.66
CA ALA A 335 -2.21 -17.74 -12.17
C ALA A 335 -3.08 -17.05 -11.13
N ALA A 336 -2.52 -16.23 -10.23
CA ALA A 336 -3.29 -15.42 -9.29
C ALA A 336 -4.21 -14.44 -10.02
N LYS A 337 -3.75 -13.80 -11.11
CA LYS A 337 -4.60 -12.94 -11.97
C LYS A 337 -5.76 -13.73 -12.55
N THR A 338 -5.48 -14.91 -13.13
CA THR A 338 -6.49 -15.79 -13.71
C THR A 338 -7.47 -16.30 -12.65
N ILE A 339 -6.96 -16.77 -11.52
CA ILE A 339 -7.73 -17.26 -10.37
C ILE A 339 -8.64 -16.15 -9.86
N ILE A 340 -8.13 -14.95 -9.55
CA ILE A 340 -8.97 -13.84 -9.08
C ILE A 340 -10.07 -13.51 -10.08
N SER A 341 -9.79 -13.56 -11.39
CA SER A 341 -10.80 -13.36 -12.42
C SER A 341 -11.77 -14.53 -12.62
N SER A 342 -11.45 -15.73 -12.13
CA SER A 342 -12.23 -16.97 -12.31
C SER A 342 -12.73 -17.59 -11.00
N LEU A 343 -12.52 -16.93 -9.86
CA LEU A 343 -13.00 -17.40 -8.57
C LEU A 343 -14.53 -17.34 -8.57
N ASP A 344 -15.17 -18.49 -8.48
CA ASP A 344 -16.56 -18.62 -8.03
C ASP A 344 -16.51 -19.23 -6.63
N LEU A 345 -16.71 -18.39 -5.60
CA LEU A 345 -16.69 -18.84 -4.20
C LEU A 345 -18.07 -19.35 -3.73
N GLY A 346 -19.03 -19.56 -4.64
CA GLY A 346 -20.34 -20.14 -4.29
C GLY A 346 -21.16 -19.27 -3.32
N VAL A 347 -20.91 -17.96 -3.29
CA VAL A 347 -21.66 -17.02 -2.44
C VAL A 347 -22.95 -16.62 -3.17
N GLU A 348 -24.05 -17.30 -2.87
CA GLU A 348 -25.38 -16.95 -3.39
C GLU A 348 -25.74 -15.50 -3.02
N HIS A 349 -25.74 -14.61 -4.01
CA HIS A 349 -26.25 -13.26 -3.87
C HIS A 349 -27.77 -13.28 -3.94
N SER A 350 -28.44 -13.10 -2.81
CA SER A 350 -29.88 -12.82 -2.79
C SER A 350 -30.13 -11.39 -3.30
N ALA A 351 -30.28 -11.24 -4.62
CA ALA A 351 -30.65 -9.98 -5.23
C ALA A 351 -32.13 -9.66 -4.92
N SER A 352 -32.38 -8.76 -3.97
CA SER A 352 -33.71 -8.17 -3.78
C SER A 352 -34.04 -7.29 -4.98
N ARG A 353 -34.94 -7.77 -5.86
CA ARG A 353 -35.50 -6.99 -6.96
C ARG A 353 -36.36 -5.84 -6.40
N VAL A 354 -35.85 -4.62 -6.45
CA VAL A 354 -36.68 -3.41 -6.39
C VAL A 354 -37.29 -3.22 -7.78
N THR A 355 -38.55 -3.64 -7.95
CA THR A 355 -39.32 -3.35 -9.16
C THR A 355 -39.78 -1.91 -9.15
N ASN A 356 -39.18 -1.07 -9.99
CA ASN A 356 -39.64 0.30 -10.21
C ASN A 356 -40.77 0.28 -11.25
N LYS A 357 -42.04 0.31 -10.79
CA LYS A 357 -43.19 0.54 -11.67
C LYS A 357 -43.23 2.02 -12.04
N ARG A 358 -42.79 2.35 -13.26
CA ARG A 358 -43.17 3.60 -13.93
C ARG A 358 -44.62 3.45 -14.42
N GLN A 359 -45.54 4.20 -13.82
CA GLN A 359 -46.78 4.62 -14.47
C GLN A 359 -46.47 5.84 -15.34
N VAL A 360 -46.77 5.75 -16.62
CA VAL A 360 -47.07 6.92 -17.47
C VAL A 360 -48.24 6.55 -18.38
N ASN A 361 -49.25 7.41 -18.32
CA ASN A 361 -50.53 7.51 -19.03
C ASN A 361 -51.68 6.62 -18.53
#